data_AF-A0A0M3ILB9-F1
#
_entry.id   AF-A0A0M3ILB9-F1
#
_cell.length_a   1.000
_cell.length_b   1.000
_cell.length_c   1.000
_cell.angle_alpha   90.00
_cell.angle_beta   90.00
_cell.angle_gamma   90.00
#
_symmetry.space_group_name_H-M   'P 1'
#
loop_
_entity.id
_entity.type
_entity.pdbx_description
1 polymer ?
#
loop_
_entity_poly.entity_id
_entity_poly.type
_entity_poly.pdbx_seq_one_letter_code
_entity_poly.pdbx_strand_id
1 'polypeptide(L)'
;MVIGRRGTEARMIFLIDYGMARAYAIWEDGHVRIRRQREHVLLRGTTRYCSPTVHARKEQGRKDDLWALIYVLIELHAGLPWRGITEPEIGAMKSALPDEVLMADCPPEWIKILKYIRTLVYESRPDYKKIFDIMMESVARLKITFDDPYDWEKHNGAMLPGINETLDGQQTLTRSTLSNSASSTNETRKSKERCFMYPTTDPKEFEANDIGI
;
A
#
# COMPACT_ATOMS: atom_id res chain seq x y z
N MET A 1 -0.14 8.62 -7.64
CA MET A 1 -0.11 7.28 -8.25
C MET A 1 -1.14 7.25 -9.37
N VAL A 2 -0.82 6.63 -10.49
CA VAL A 2 -1.75 6.42 -11.62
C VAL A 2 -1.59 4.99 -12.15
N ILE A 3 -2.62 4.49 -12.82
CA ILE A 3 -2.60 3.17 -13.46
C ILE A 3 -2.48 3.32 -14.98
N GLY A 4 -1.87 2.34 -15.64
CA GLY A 4 -1.81 2.30 -17.09
C GLY A 4 -3.20 2.13 -17.72
N ARG A 5 -3.39 2.61 -18.95
CA ARG A 5 -4.72 2.64 -19.58
C ARG A 5 -5.12 1.32 -20.26
N ARG A 6 -4.16 0.53 -20.76
CA ARG A 6 -4.42 -0.63 -21.63
C ARG A 6 -3.39 -1.73 -21.44
N GLY A 7 -3.79 -2.96 -21.79
CA GLY A 7 -2.89 -4.12 -21.81
C GLY A 7 -2.32 -4.46 -20.45
N THR A 8 -1.08 -4.95 -20.42
CA THR A 8 -0.36 -5.32 -19.19
C THR A 8 -0.11 -4.13 -18.26
N GLU A 9 -0.07 -2.91 -18.80
CA GLU A 9 0.10 -1.68 -18.01
C GLU A 9 -1.10 -1.34 -17.13
N ALA A 10 -2.29 -1.87 -17.46
CA ALA A 10 -3.50 -1.67 -16.64
C ALA A 10 -3.39 -2.29 -15.23
N ARG A 11 -2.41 -3.17 -15.03
CA ARG A 11 -2.05 -3.79 -13.74
C ARG A 11 -0.77 -3.22 -13.14
N MET A 12 -0.21 -2.15 -13.71
CA MET A 12 0.99 -1.48 -13.22
C MET A 12 0.64 -0.14 -12.60
N ILE A 13 1.20 0.11 -11.41
CA ILE A 13 1.07 1.37 -10.69
C ILE A 13 2.30 2.23 -11.00
N PHE A 14 2.05 3.43 -11.52
CA PHE A 14 3.09 4.42 -11.82
C PHE A 14 3.11 5.50 -10.74
N LEU A 15 4.31 5.78 -10.22
CA LEU A 15 4.59 6.96 -9.43
C LEU A 15 4.82 8.15 -10.37
N ILE A 16 4.15 9.26 -10.07
CA ILE A 16 4.20 10.49 -10.86
C ILE A 16 4.42 11.69 -9.94
N ASP A 17 4.74 12.82 -10.55
CA ASP A 17 4.97 14.10 -9.87
C ASP A 17 6.10 14.05 -8.84
N TYR A 18 7.31 14.23 -9.33
CA TYR A 18 8.52 14.39 -8.51
C TYR A 18 8.82 15.86 -8.20
N GLY A 19 7.89 16.80 -8.45
CA GLY A 19 8.12 18.23 -8.27
C GLY A 19 8.36 18.64 -6.81
N MET A 20 7.89 17.82 -5.87
CA MET A 20 8.14 17.98 -4.44
C MET A 20 9.27 17.10 -3.89
N ALA A 21 9.86 16.23 -4.71
CA ALA A 21 10.90 15.31 -4.27
C ALA A 21 12.13 16.09 -3.78
N ARG A 22 12.75 15.56 -2.72
CA ARG A 22 13.97 16.13 -2.14
C ARG A 22 14.96 14.99 -1.89
N ALA A 23 16.19 15.16 -2.37
CA ALA A 23 17.27 14.23 -2.04
C ALA A 23 17.45 14.21 -0.51
N TYR A 24 17.32 13.01 0.09
CA TYR A 24 17.54 12.79 1.52
C TYR A 24 18.99 12.40 1.83
N ALA A 25 19.74 11.95 0.82
CA ALA A 25 21.15 11.60 0.91
C ALA A 25 22.01 12.54 0.05
N ILE A 26 23.30 12.60 0.37
CA ILE A 26 24.34 13.28 -0.40
C ILE A 26 25.56 12.39 -0.52
N TRP A 27 26.31 12.59 -1.59
CA TRP A 27 27.64 12.02 -1.77
C TRP A 27 28.67 13.03 -1.25
N GLU A 28 29.49 12.60 -0.28
CA GLU A 28 30.53 13.41 0.34
C GLU A 28 31.74 12.50 0.63
N ASP A 29 32.93 12.92 0.22
CA ASP A 29 34.19 12.18 0.43
C ASP A 29 34.14 10.69 0.00
N GLY A 30 33.49 10.42 -1.13
CA GLY A 30 33.37 9.07 -1.70
C GLY A 30 32.37 8.15 -0.98
N HIS A 31 31.65 8.65 0.02
CA HIS A 31 30.65 7.90 0.77
C HIS A 31 29.28 8.58 0.71
N VAL A 32 28.22 7.78 0.86
CA VAL A 32 26.85 8.29 0.93
C VAL A 32 26.51 8.61 2.38
N ARG A 33 25.91 9.78 2.63
CA ARG A 33 25.47 10.22 3.95
C ARG A 33 24.06 10.79 3.91
N ILE A 34 23.28 10.53 4.97
CA ILE A 34 21.98 11.16 5.17
C ILE A 34 22.17 12.66 5.43
N ARG A 35 21.38 13.50 4.75
CA ARG A 35 21.39 14.94 4.94
C ARG A 35 21.01 15.30 6.36
N ARG A 36 21.59 16.38 6.88
CA ARG A 36 21.24 16.87 8.21
C ARG A 36 19.79 17.35 8.22
N GLN A 37 19.04 16.95 9.26
CA GLN A 37 17.70 17.45 9.52
C GLN A 37 17.70 18.97 9.69
N ARG A 38 16.77 19.68 9.03
CA ARG A 38 16.49 21.08 9.37
C ARG A 38 15.63 21.14 10.63
N GLU A 39 15.86 22.14 11.45
CA GLU A 39 15.11 22.34 12.70
C GLU A 39 13.64 22.67 12.44
N HIS A 40 13.36 23.43 11.37
CA HIS A 40 12.00 23.80 10.99
C HIS A 40 11.79 23.68 9.48
N VAL A 41 10.74 22.97 9.09
CA VAL A 41 10.34 22.75 7.71
C VAL A 41 8.91 23.22 7.51
N LEU A 42 8.69 23.97 6.42
CA LEU A 42 7.35 24.36 6.02
C LEU A 42 6.57 23.13 5.56
N LEU A 43 5.32 23.02 6.01
CA LEU A 43 4.39 22.00 5.53
C LEU A 43 4.17 22.21 4.03
N ARG A 44 4.51 21.19 3.24
CA ARG A 44 4.25 21.13 1.80
C ARG A 44 3.49 19.84 1.51
N GLY A 45 2.70 19.86 0.44
CA GLY A 45 1.91 18.72 0.01
C GLY A 45 0.54 18.64 0.67
N THR A 46 -0.09 17.48 0.55
CA THR A 46 -1.47 17.27 0.97
C THR A 46 -1.55 16.95 2.46
N THR A 47 -2.15 17.86 3.23
CA THR A 47 -2.35 17.75 4.70
C THR A 47 -3.01 16.45 5.15
N ARG A 48 -3.90 15.90 4.31
CA ARG A 48 -4.61 14.64 4.55
C ARG A 48 -3.66 13.46 4.71
N TYR A 49 -2.63 13.36 3.87
CA TYR A 49 -1.74 12.19 3.78
C TYR A 49 -0.37 12.40 4.44
N CYS A 50 -0.02 13.63 4.84
CA CYS A 50 1.26 13.84 5.50
C CYS A 50 1.31 13.17 6.89
N SER A 51 2.50 12.76 7.31
CA SER A 51 2.71 12.11 8.61
C SER A 51 2.52 13.06 9.80
N PRO A 52 2.39 12.54 11.04
CA PRO A 52 2.44 13.36 12.24
C PRO A 52 3.74 14.18 12.36
N THR A 53 4.88 13.65 11.90
CA THR A 53 6.19 14.34 11.88
C THR A 53 6.14 15.60 11.04
N VAL A 54 5.56 15.49 9.84
CA VAL A 54 5.45 16.60 8.88
C VAL A 54 4.48 17.67 9.38
N HIS A 55 3.40 17.26 10.05
CA HIS A 55 2.50 18.18 10.79
C HIS A 55 3.22 18.97 11.87
N ALA A 56 4.11 18.31 12.63
CA ALA A 56 4.96 18.93 13.64
C ALA A 56 6.11 19.80 13.08
N ARG A 57 6.12 20.09 11.76
CA ARG A 57 7.12 20.94 11.08
C ARG A 57 8.56 20.42 11.16
N LYS A 58 8.72 19.11 11.35
CA LYS A 58 10.02 18.43 11.33
C LYS A 58 10.39 17.98 9.92
N GLU A 59 11.67 17.69 9.70
CA GLU A 59 12.18 17.20 8.42
C GLU A 59 11.52 15.87 8.03
N GLN A 60 11.09 15.77 6.77
CA GLN A 60 10.52 14.56 6.19
C GLN A 60 11.63 13.56 5.85
N GLY A 61 11.52 12.34 6.38
CA GLY A 61 12.39 11.21 6.05
C GLY A 61 11.64 10.10 5.33
N ARG A 62 12.33 8.98 5.08
CA ARG A 62 11.81 7.82 4.34
C ARG A 62 10.54 7.23 4.97
N LYS A 63 10.45 7.24 6.31
CA LYS A 63 9.28 6.76 7.05
C LYS A 63 8.01 7.57 6.78
N ASP A 64 8.15 8.84 6.40
CA ASP A 64 7.00 9.73 6.22
C ASP A 64 6.29 9.46 4.89
N ASP A 65 7.01 8.96 3.88
CA ASP A 65 6.40 8.43 2.65
C ASP A 65 5.64 7.12 2.92
N LEU A 66 6.13 6.28 3.84
CA LEU A 66 5.41 5.09 4.30
C LEU A 66 4.13 5.43 5.07
N TRP A 67 4.16 6.47 5.90
CA TRP A 67 2.95 7.02 6.53
C TRP A 67 1.91 7.44 5.49
N ALA A 68 2.34 8.19 4.47
CA ALA A 68 1.45 8.64 3.41
C ALA A 68 0.86 7.45 2.63
N LEU A 69 1.68 6.45 2.30
CA LEU A 69 1.21 5.22 1.64
C LEU A 69 0.12 4.52 2.46
N ILE A 70 0.35 4.32 3.76
CA ILE A 70 -0.63 3.67 4.64
C ILE A 70 -1.92 4.48 4.73
N TYR A 71 -1.85 5.80 4.87
CA TYR A 71 -3.07 6.64 4.88
C TYR A 71 -3.84 6.58 3.55
N VAL A 72 -3.15 6.53 2.41
CA VAL A 72 -3.83 6.34 1.11
C VAL A 72 -4.52 4.98 1.03
N LEU A 73 -3.87 3.91 1.50
CA LEU A 73 -4.47 2.57 1.50
C LEU A 73 -5.69 2.48 2.44
N ILE A 74 -5.61 3.09 3.63
CA ILE A 74 -6.76 3.19 4.54
C ILE A 74 -7.89 3.99 3.88
N GLU A 75 -7.59 5.12 3.23
CA GLU A 75 -8.61 5.93 2.56
C GLU A 75 -9.32 5.18 1.43
N LEU A 76 -8.58 4.39 0.64
CA LEU A 76 -9.13 3.56 -0.43
C LEU A 76 -10.07 2.47 0.10
N HIS A 77 -9.82 1.94 1.30
CA HIS A 77 -10.58 0.83 1.84
C HIS A 77 -11.74 1.25 2.76
N ALA A 78 -11.45 2.09 3.77
CA ALA A 78 -12.37 2.43 4.85
C ALA A 78 -12.62 3.94 5.00
N GLY A 79 -11.75 4.78 4.42
CA GLY A 79 -11.76 6.22 4.64
C GLY A 79 -10.93 6.64 5.86
N LEU A 80 -10.56 7.92 5.92
CA LEU A 80 -9.76 8.47 7.04
C LEU A 80 -10.66 9.17 8.08
N PRO A 81 -10.38 9.02 9.39
CA PRO A 81 -11.18 9.64 10.46
C PRO A 81 -11.24 11.17 10.41
N TRP A 82 -10.21 11.82 9.85
CA TRP A 82 -10.14 13.28 9.72
C TRP A 82 -10.70 13.80 8.39
N ARG A 83 -11.56 13.04 7.72
CA ARG A 83 -12.26 13.50 6.52
C ARG A 83 -13.18 14.67 6.87
N GLY A 84 -13.04 15.79 6.15
CA GLY A 84 -13.85 16.98 6.37
C GLY A 84 -13.41 17.88 7.53
N ILE A 85 -12.31 17.53 8.21
CA ILE A 85 -11.69 18.36 9.24
C ILE A 85 -10.71 19.33 8.58
N THR A 86 -10.58 20.54 9.10
CA THR A 86 -9.62 21.54 8.63
C THR A 86 -8.34 21.55 9.48
N GLU A 87 -7.26 22.09 8.92
CA GLU A 87 -6.08 22.43 9.72
C GLU A 87 -6.43 23.47 10.80
N PRO A 88 -5.87 23.40 12.03
CA PRO A 88 -4.77 22.54 12.53
C PRO A 88 -5.22 21.25 13.24
N GLU A 89 -6.53 20.98 13.29
CA GLU A 89 -7.11 19.90 14.10
C GLU A 89 -6.70 18.51 13.61
N ILE A 90 -6.43 18.37 12.30
CA ILE A 90 -5.92 17.14 11.68
C ILE A 90 -4.62 16.68 12.35
N GLY A 91 -3.66 17.58 12.56
CA GLY A 91 -2.36 17.25 13.16
C GLY A 91 -2.49 16.75 14.60
N ALA A 92 -3.37 17.37 15.38
CA ALA A 92 -3.69 16.95 16.75
C ALA A 92 -4.35 15.57 16.77
N MET A 93 -5.35 15.36 15.91
CA MET A 93 -6.04 14.08 15.78
C MET A 93 -5.07 12.95 15.39
N LYS A 94 -4.22 13.15 14.39
CA LYS A 94 -3.21 12.16 13.96
C LYS A 94 -2.25 11.75 15.08
N SER A 95 -1.94 12.66 16.00
CA SER A 95 -1.03 12.39 17.11
C SER A 95 -1.72 11.67 18.28
N ALA A 96 -3.01 11.94 18.50
CA ALA A 96 -3.78 11.39 19.61
C ALA A 96 -4.50 10.08 19.27
N LEU A 97 -4.81 9.84 18.00
CA LEU A 97 -5.59 8.67 17.56
C LEU A 97 -4.81 7.36 17.80
N PRO A 98 -5.38 6.40 18.55
CA PRO A 98 -4.76 5.09 18.72
C PRO A 98 -4.68 4.31 17.40
N ASP A 99 -3.62 3.53 17.23
CA ASP A 99 -3.42 2.73 16.01
C ASP A 99 -4.55 1.71 15.82
N GLU A 100 -5.07 1.16 16.92
CA GLU A 100 -6.19 0.22 16.94
C GLU A 100 -7.47 0.85 16.38
N VAL A 101 -7.69 2.15 16.61
CA VAL A 101 -8.86 2.87 16.08
C VAL A 101 -8.66 3.18 14.60
N LEU A 102 -7.46 3.62 14.22
CA LEU A 102 -7.13 3.93 12.83
C LEU A 102 -7.21 2.70 11.91
N MET A 103 -6.84 1.52 12.43
CA MET A 103 -6.79 0.26 11.68
C MET A 103 -7.99 -0.66 11.91
N ALA A 104 -9.05 -0.19 12.57
CA ALA A 104 -10.19 -1.03 12.96
C ALA A 104 -10.82 -1.78 11.77
N ASP A 105 -10.95 -1.09 10.64
CA ASP A 105 -11.55 -1.64 9.41
C ASP A 105 -10.51 -2.16 8.41
N CYS A 106 -9.22 -2.22 8.78
CA CYS A 106 -8.15 -2.71 7.91
C CYS A 106 -7.78 -4.16 8.25
N PRO A 107 -7.02 -4.87 7.37
CA PRO A 107 -6.49 -6.18 7.71
C PRO A 107 -5.73 -6.15 9.04
N PRO A 108 -6.05 -7.02 10.02
CA PRO A 108 -5.50 -6.95 11.37
C PRO A 108 -3.97 -7.05 11.42
N GLU A 109 -3.32 -7.67 10.44
CA GLU A 109 -1.87 -7.72 10.37
C GLU A 109 -1.23 -6.34 10.17
N TRP A 110 -1.92 -5.42 9.50
CA TRP A 110 -1.38 -4.11 9.13
C TRP A 110 -1.08 -3.21 10.33
N ILE A 111 -1.70 -3.48 11.49
CA ILE A 111 -1.34 -2.78 12.74
C ILE A 111 0.14 -2.97 13.10
N LYS A 112 0.74 -4.11 12.72
CA LYS A 112 2.17 -4.38 12.91
C LYS A 112 3.03 -3.42 12.07
N ILE A 113 2.54 -3.00 10.90
CA ILE A 113 3.21 -2.03 10.03
C ILE A 113 3.21 -0.65 10.69
N LEU A 114 2.06 -0.17 11.18
CA LEU A 114 2.01 1.12 11.90
C LEU A 114 2.93 1.14 13.11
N LYS A 115 2.85 0.11 13.95
CA LYS A 115 3.70 -0.03 15.14
C LYS A 115 5.18 -0.01 14.75
N TYR A 116 5.54 -0.67 13.65
CA TYR A 116 6.90 -0.63 13.10
C TYR A 116 7.31 0.77 12.60
N ILE A 117 6.49 1.44 11.79
CA ILE A 117 6.80 2.77 11.26
C ILE A 117 7.01 3.78 12.41
N ARG A 118 6.25 3.66 13.51
CA ARG A 118 6.41 4.51 14.70
C ARG A 118 7.78 4.37 15.38
N THR A 119 8.46 3.24 15.26
CA THR A 119 9.81 3.05 15.84
C THR A 119 10.91 3.70 15.00
N LEU A 120 10.63 4.08 13.76
CA LEU A 120 11.63 4.62 12.86
C LEU A 120 11.94 6.08 13.20
N VAL A 121 13.22 6.43 13.18
CA VAL A 121 13.69 7.82 13.20
C VAL A 121 13.97 8.30 11.78
N TYR A 122 14.33 9.58 11.62
CA TYR A 122 14.59 10.16 10.31
C TYR A 122 15.71 9.45 9.56
N GLU A 123 16.77 9.09 10.29
CA GLU A 123 17.94 8.38 9.76
C GLU A 123 17.64 6.91 9.47
N SER A 124 16.63 6.32 10.11
CA SER A 124 16.36 4.89 9.97
C SER A 124 16.06 4.52 8.53
N ARG A 125 16.71 3.44 8.08
CA ARG A 125 16.30 2.72 6.88
C ARG A 125 15.09 1.85 7.21
N PRO A 126 13.93 2.04 6.55
CA PRO A 126 12.82 1.13 6.70
C PRO A 126 13.15 -0.25 6.11
N ASP A 127 12.72 -1.28 6.80
CA ASP A 127 12.73 -2.66 6.36
C ASP A 127 11.51 -2.87 5.46
N TYR A 128 11.69 -2.54 4.18
CA TYR A 128 10.64 -2.65 3.17
C TYR A 128 10.17 -4.09 3.00
N LYS A 129 11.09 -5.05 3.14
CA LYS A 129 10.76 -6.48 3.06
C LYS A 129 9.82 -6.89 4.19
N LYS A 130 10.07 -6.46 5.43
CA LYS A 130 9.17 -6.72 6.56
C LYS A 130 7.76 -6.17 6.31
N ILE A 131 7.66 -4.95 5.76
CA ILE A 131 6.36 -4.36 5.43
C ILE A 131 5.65 -5.18 4.35
N PHE A 132 6.37 -5.57 3.31
CA PHE A 132 5.86 -6.44 2.25
C PHE A 132 5.39 -7.79 2.78
N ASP A 133 6.21 -8.45 3.61
CA ASP A 133 5.88 -9.75 4.21
C ASP A 133 4.59 -9.66 5.03
N ILE A 134 4.40 -8.59 5.83
CA ILE A 134 3.16 -8.36 6.60
C ILE A 134 1.96 -8.16 5.67
N MET A 135 2.10 -7.43 4.56
CA MET A 135 1.02 -7.30 3.56
C MET A 135 0.70 -8.66 2.93
N MET A 136 1.70 -9.50 2.67
CA MET A 136 1.52 -10.85 2.15
C MET A 136 0.86 -11.80 3.16
N GLU A 137 1.05 -11.61 4.46
CA GLU A 137 0.29 -12.33 5.50
C GLU A 137 -1.22 -12.11 5.32
N SER A 138 -1.65 -10.85 5.09
CA SER A 138 -3.06 -10.53 4.84
C SER A 138 -3.58 -11.16 3.54
N VAL A 139 -2.81 -11.10 2.46
CA VAL A 139 -3.15 -11.73 1.17
C VAL A 139 -3.33 -13.24 1.34
N ALA A 140 -2.41 -13.90 2.04
CA ALA A 140 -2.49 -15.34 2.30
C ALA A 140 -3.70 -15.71 3.17
N ARG A 141 -3.98 -14.96 4.24
CA ARG A 141 -5.15 -15.19 5.10
C ARG A 141 -6.46 -15.03 4.33
N LEU A 142 -6.55 -14.02 3.48
CA LEU A 142 -7.73 -13.74 2.65
C LEU A 142 -7.82 -14.63 1.40
N LYS A 143 -6.79 -15.45 1.13
CA LYS A 143 -6.68 -16.33 -0.04
C LYS A 143 -6.79 -15.56 -1.37
N ILE A 144 -6.27 -14.34 -1.39
CA ILE A 144 -6.23 -13.48 -2.58
C ILE A 144 -5.05 -13.93 -3.45
N THR A 145 -5.24 -13.89 -4.77
CA THR A 145 -4.20 -14.18 -5.74
C THR A 145 -3.85 -12.95 -6.58
N PHE A 146 -2.63 -12.86 -7.09
CA PHE A 146 -2.23 -11.77 -8.00
C PHE A 146 -2.93 -11.82 -9.37
N ASP A 147 -3.61 -12.93 -9.67
CA ASP A 147 -4.42 -13.07 -10.88
C ASP A 147 -5.84 -12.49 -10.68
N ASP A 148 -6.26 -12.24 -9.43
CA ASP A 148 -7.57 -11.70 -9.10
C ASP A 148 -7.76 -10.34 -9.81
N PRO A 149 -8.97 -10.07 -10.32
CA PRO A 149 -9.27 -8.80 -10.97
C PRO A 149 -9.13 -7.63 -9.99
N TYR A 150 -8.61 -6.50 -10.47
CA TYR A 150 -8.85 -5.22 -9.79
C TYR A 150 -10.29 -4.75 -10.00
N ASP A 151 -10.78 -3.87 -9.12
CA ASP A 151 -12.16 -3.34 -9.15
C ASP A 151 -12.55 -2.68 -10.48
N TRP A 152 -11.56 -2.14 -11.21
CA TRP A 152 -11.76 -1.50 -12.51
C TRP A 152 -11.66 -2.45 -13.71
N GLU A 153 -11.30 -3.72 -13.50
CA GLU A 153 -11.26 -4.73 -14.55
C GLU A 153 -12.64 -5.33 -14.79
N LYS A 154 -13.09 -5.30 -16.04
CA LYS A 154 -14.37 -5.90 -16.41
C LYS A 154 -14.24 -7.42 -16.40
N HIS A 155 -15.01 -8.08 -15.54
CA HIS A 155 -15.31 -9.49 -15.71
C HIS A 155 -16.16 -9.71 -16.96
N ASN A 156 -15.93 -10.81 -17.68
CA ASN A 156 -16.70 -11.22 -18.88
C ASN A 156 -18.22 -11.26 -18.62
N GLY A 157 -18.88 -10.09 -18.68
CA GLY A 157 -20.34 -9.93 -18.69
C GLY A 157 -21.06 -9.85 -17.34
N ALA A 158 -20.41 -9.99 -16.19
CA ALA A 158 -21.07 -9.86 -14.89
C ALA A 158 -20.34 -8.87 -13.98
N MET A 159 -21.03 -7.79 -13.63
CA MET A 159 -20.61 -6.86 -12.59
C MET A 159 -20.73 -7.57 -11.23
N LEU A 160 -19.71 -7.48 -10.37
CA LEU A 160 -19.83 -7.94 -8.98
C LEU A 160 -20.97 -7.15 -8.32
N PRO A 161 -21.90 -7.81 -7.60
CA PRO A 161 -22.97 -7.10 -6.93
C PRO A 161 -22.36 -6.19 -5.88
N GLY A 162 -22.59 -4.88 -6.05
CA GLY A 162 -22.36 -3.90 -5.01
C GLY A 162 -23.11 -4.30 -3.75
N ILE A 163 -22.53 -3.97 -2.62
CA ILE A 163 -23.16 -4.14 -1.31
C ILE A 163 -24.44 -3.29 -1.32
N ASN A 164 -25.58 -4.00 -1.17
CA ASN A 164 -26.97 -3.53 -1.02
C ASN A 164 -27.76 -3.26 -2.31
N GLU A 165 -28.60 -4.23 -2.68
CA GLU A 165 -29.98 -3.96 -3.11
C GLU A 165 -30.85 -5.20 -2.89
N THR A 166 -31.99 -4.97 -2.25
CA THR A 166 -32.99 -5.93 -1.78
C THR A 166 -33.83 -6.53 -2.91
N LEU A 167 -34.05 -7.84 -2.82
CA LEU A 167 -35.22 -8.63 -3.23
C LEU A 167 -36.08 -8.10 -4.39
N ASP A 168 -36.05 -8.76 -5.55
CA ASP A 168 -37.27 -9.30 -6.16
C ASP A 168 -36.98 -10.48 -7.10
N GLY A 169 -37.97 -11.35 -7.29
CA GLY A 169 -37.82 -12.75 -7.67
C GLY A 169 -37.67 -13.12 -9.16
N GLN A 170 -37.52 -14.44 -9.33
CA GLN A 170 -37.96 -15.33 -10.43
C GLN A 170 -36.90 -16.33 -10.95
N GLN A 171 -37.36 -17.58 -10.93
CA GLN A 171 -36.81 -18.88 -11.33
C GLN A 171 -36.00 -18.88 -12.65
N THR A 172 -35.05 -19.79 -12.91
CA THR A 172 -35.35 -21.14 -13.45
C THR A 172 -34.09 -22.06 -13.48
N LEU A 173 -34.31 -23.35 -13.25
CA LEU A 173 -33.39 -24.49 -13.27
C LEU A 173 -32.72 -24.76 -14.65
N THR A 174 -31.52 -25.36 -14.65
CA THR A 174 -31.25 -26.70 -15.23
C THR A 174 -29.82 -27.20 -14.97
N ARG A 175 -29.67 -28.53 -15.04
CA ARG A 175 -28.65 -29.43 -14.48
C ARG A 175 -27.83 -30.09 -15.59
N SER A 176 -26.53 -30.33 -15.37
CA SER A 176 -25.78 -31.55 -15.82
C SER A 176 -24.27 -31.38 -15.56
N THR A 177 -23.72 -32.07 -14.55
CA THR A 177 -23.01 -33.37 -14.53
C THR A 177 -21.48 -33.27 -14.64
N LEU A 178 -20.84 -33.93 -13.68
CA LEU A 178 -19.42 -34.09 -13.39
C LEU A 178 -18.64 -34.84 -14.48
N SER A 179 -17.35 -34.56 -14.62
CA SER A 179 -16.31 -35.60 -14.59
C SER A 179 -14.93 -35.06 -14.20
N ASN A 180 -14.24 -35.84 -13.36
CA ASN A 180 -12.95 -35.61 -12.72
C ASN A 180 -11.77 -35.64 -13.71
N SER A 181 -10.65 -34.96 -13.40
CA SER A 181 -9.42 -35.62 -12.87
C SER A 181 -8.16 -34.74 -12.92
N ALA A 182 -7.49 -34.69 -11.76
CA ALA A 182 -6.06 -34.56 -11.46
C ALA A 182 -5.10 -33.79 -12.39
N SER A 183 -4.49 -32.71 -11.86
CA SER A 183 -3.06 -32.38 -12.06
C SER A 183 -2.55 -31.37 -11.01
N SER A 184 -2.43 -31.80 -9.74
CA SER A 184 -2.10 -30.94 -8.60
C SER A 184 -0.61 -30.61 -8.39
N THR A 185 0.25 -30.74 -9.41
CA THR A 185 1.70 -30.50 -9.24
C THR A 185 2.28 -29.41 -10.15
N ASN A 186 1.52 -28.92 -11.15
CA ASN A 186 2.00 -27.87 -12.07
C ASN A 186 1.48 -26.45 -11.74
N GLU A 187 0.38 -26.32 -11.01
CA GLU A 187 -0.18 -25.00 -10.66
C GLU A 187 0.71 -24.22 -9.70
N THR A 188 1.33 -24.90 -8.73
CA THR A 188 2.17 -24.27 -7.69
C THR A 188 3.47 -23.68 -8.24
N ARG A 189 3.98 -24.21 -9.36
CA ARG A 189 5.20 -23.72 -10.02
C ARG A 189 4.91 -22.55 -10.96
N LYS A 190 3.79 -22.61 -11.70
CA LYS A 190 3.29 -21.52 -12.55
C LYS A 190 2.78 -20.31 -11.77
N SER A 191 2.22 -20.49 -10.57
CA SER A 191 1.81 -19.36 -9.73
C SER A 191 3.03 -18.63 -9.15
N LYS A 192 4.07 -19.37 -8.76
CA LYS A 192 5.35 -18.79 -8.30
C LYS A 192 6.05 -18.01 -9.40
N GLU A 193 6.18 -18.54 -10.62
CA GLU A 193 6.81 -17.82 -11.75
C GLU A 193 6.05 -16.55 -12.14
N ARG A 194 4.72 -16.51 -12.00
CA ARG A 194 3.90 -15.34 -12.34
C ARG A 194 3.89 -14.24 -11.28
N CYS A 195 4.12 -14.59 -10.01
CA CYS A 195 4.34 -13.60 -8.96
C CYS A 195 5.49 -12.65 -9.32
N PHE A 196 6.50 -13.14 -10.07
CA PHE A 196 7.66 -12.38 -10.55
C PHE A 196 7.48 -11.74 -11.93
N MET A 197 6.25 -11.71 -12.51
CA MET A 197 6.03 -11.07 -13.81
C MET A 197 6.10 -9.53 -13.76
N TYR A 198 6.05 -8.95 -12.57
CA TYR A 198 6.20 -7.52 -12.38
C TYR A 198 7.58 -7.26 -11.75
N PRO A 199 8.39 -6.32 -12.27
CA PRO A 199 9.77 -6.10 -11.82
C PRO A 199 9.90 -5.95 -10.30
N THR A 200 8.91 -5.34 -9.66
CA THR A 200 8.95 -4.90 -8.25
C THR A 200 8.54 -5.94 -7.21
N THR A 201 8.18 -7.17 -7.59
CA THR A 201 7.72 -8.20 -6.64
C THR A 201 8.77 -9.26 -6.32
N ASP A 202 9.95 -9.26 -6.96
CA ASP A 202 11.04 -10.14 -6.55
C ASP A 202 11.66 -9.64 -5.23
N PRO A 203 11.59 -10.41 -4.13
CA PRO A 203 12.19 -10.01 -2.87
C PRO A 203 13.70 -9.76 -2.93
N LYS A 204 14.38 -10.28 -3.95
CA LYS A 204 15.81 -10.04 -4.18
C LYS A 204 16.11 -8.62 -4.67
N GLU A 205 15.13 -7.91 -5.21
CA GLU A 205 15.30 -6.57 -5.75
C GLU A 205 15.09 -5.45 -4.72
N PHE A 206 14.50 -5.75 -3.54
CA PHE A 206 14.30 -4.75 -2.48
C PHE A 206 15.60 -4.05 -2.05
N GLU A 207 16.73 -4.77 -2.14
CA GLU A 207 18.05 -4.30 -1.73
C GLU A 207 18.94 -3.92 -2.93
N ALA A 208 18.54 -4.25 -4.16
CA ALA A 208 19.41 -4.14 -5.34
C ALA A 208 19.69 -2.70 -5.79
N ASN A 209 18.77 -1.78 -5.50
CA ASN A 209 18.91 -0.35 -5.79
C ASN A 209 19.14 0.50 -4.53
N ASP A 210 19.44 -0.15 -3.41
CA ASP A 210 19.63 0.54 -2.16
C ASP A 210 21.01 1.21 -2.09
N ILE A 211 21.06 2.39 -1.48
CA ILE A 211 22.29 3.16 -1.27
C ILE A 211 23.02 2.75 0.03
N GLY A 212 22.54 1.71 0.71
CA GLY A 212 23.21 1.03 1.83
C GLY A 212 23.25 1.80 3.16
N ILE A 213 22.45 2.86 3.29
CA ILE A 213 22.35 3.75 4.46
C ILE A 213 20.89 3.99 4.85
#